data_AF-A0A9W6K5Z2-F1
#
_entry.id   AF-A0A9W6K5Z2-F1
#
_cell.length_a   1.000
_cell.length_b   1.000
_cell.length_c   1.000
_cell.angle_alpha   90.00
_cell.angle_beta   90.00
_cell.angle_gamma   90.00
#
_symmetry.space_group_name_H-M   'P 1'
#
loop_
_entity.id
_entity.type
_entity.pdbx_description
1 polymer ?
#
loop_
_entity_poly.entity_id
_entity_poly.type
_entity_poly.pdbx_seq_one_letter_code
_entity_poly.pdbx_strand_id
1 'polypeptide(L)'
;MSTPGVPPWGCPWHGLVKDYRLTLPTGDLLVYPTPNAGGLWEAGSNALIQHPAAPEIERSSEEAAADAAAGRQWWNKAILAWNSLHGKNIGGWIYIDSAGACWRVTTTLSALHMSGGTAEVKLKRFGLLGGSAEEHTYSVSVPNMGQGSPAIEGSNGSYLLTRYHTNKVGSAAVFELAVGFSGDRYAHWPRRPCGWVEIKLSGPGAECVISVATVKNRAETLGSATTSELTRIPDNWYVQEHPAESKKRLTQTPLSGFTTFLLVQHEAVSGIEARSYTGYTVGMFYDDAGLHELTISEQAQTSYSSPPAIHSGPVEFDFNAPVTGSWYSSTSFTTSLRIIYAIDGEEVCTYDYSAVQTSSQTGTITNGASNIEFTWSVSYAPGGVSSGSGNIVWVVDGVGALGGDYTARFSTAMSDGAIPRDMGGNGIAYRWSTSGTARTMRLFPHRHANTLFGNCERYTDPPATSYPAAVATPVGALSLPVFVGGSDQTVFVYGSWCPVTGQAVRALEPVCWV
;
A
#
# COMPACT_ATOMS: atom_id res chain seq x y z
N MET A 1 -8.39 23.17 31.96
CA MET A 1 -9.53 24.10 31.86
C MET A 1 -10.66 23.53 32.70
N SER A 2 -11.15 24.25 33.71
CA SER A 2 -12.32 23.82 34.49
C SER A 2 -13.56 24.45 33.88
N THR A 3 -14.31 23.67 33.10
CA THR A 3 -15.61 24.09 32.58
C THR A 3 -16.61 24.10 33.75
N PRO A 4 -17.35 25.20 34.00
CA PRO A 4 -18.32 25.25 35.10
C PRO A 4 -19.27 24.06 35.07
N GLY A 5 -19.42 23.36 36.21
CA GLY A 5 -20.30 22.19 36.34
C GLY A 5 -19.73 20.86 35.81
N VAL A 6 -18.44 20.81 35.45
CA VAL A 6 -17.73 19.56 35.17
C VAL A 6 -16.88 19.20 36.39
N PRO A 7 -17.00 17.98 36.95
CA PRO A 7 -16.14 17.52 38.02
C PRO A 7 -14.66 17.63 37.61
N PRO A 8 -13.73 17.95 38.52
CA PRO A 8 -12.32 18.04 38.18
C PRO A 8 -11.68 16.66 37.86
N TRP A 9 -12.46 15.59 37.91
CA TRP A 9 -12.10 14.22 37.57
C TRP A 9 -12.97 13.68 36.42
N GLY A 10 -12.35 12.91 35.52
CA GLY A 10 -12.99 12.39 34.30
C GLY A 10 -12.84 13.32 33.09
N CYS A 11 -13.11 12.79 31.89
CA CYS A 11 -13.20 13.55 30.64
C CYS A 11 -14.59 13.32 30.03
N PRO A 12 -15.53 14.27 30.14
CA PRO A 12 -16.89 14.11 29.62
C PRO A 12 -16.99 14.38 28.11
N TRP A 13 -15.86 14.70 27.48
CA TRP A 13 -15.78 15.00 26.06
C TRP A 13 -15.00 13.90 25.36
N HIS A 14 -15.60 13.37 24.32
CA HIS A 14 -15.00 12.37 23.44
C HIS A 14 -15.48 12.60 22.02
N GLY A 15 -14.78 11.98 21.08
CA GLY A 15 -15.15 12.05 19.67
C GLY A 15 -13.99 12.46 18.78
N LEU A 16 -14.36 12.86 17.57
CA LEU A 16 -13.43 13.13 16.51
C LEU A 16 -12.78 14.51 16.65
N VAL A 17 -11.48 14.52 16.87
CA VAL A 17 -10.68 15.76 16.85
C VAL A 17 -10.23 16.04 15.43
N LYS A 18 -10.53 17.22 14.93
CA LYS A 18 -10.14 17.76 13.62
C LYS A 18 -9.45 19.10 13.83
N ASP A 19 -8.33 19.36 13.17
CA ASP A 19 -7.57 20.61 13.32
C ASP A 19 -7.34 21.03 14.78
N TYR A 20 -6.91 20.07 15.60
CA TYR A 20 -6.70 20.30 17.03
C TYR A 20 -7.97 20.76 17.77
N ARG A 21 -9.16 20.43 17.26
CA ARG A 21 -10.45 20.82 17.84
C ARG A 21 -11.43 19.65 17.87
N LEU A 22 -12.06 19.44 19.02
CA LEU A 22 -13.22 18.57 19.17
C LEU A 22 -14.49 19.40 18.97
N THR A 23 -15.35 19.01 18.01
CA THR A 23 -16.67 19.61 17.84
C THR A 23 -17.66 18.90 18.76
N LEU A 24 -18.27 19.64 19.69
CA LEU A 24 -19.28 19.11 20.59
C LEU A 24 -20.65 19.00 19.90
N PRO A 25 -21.59 18.17 20.40
CA PRO A 25 -22.95 18.10 19.85
C PRO A 25 -23.71 19.44 19.85
N THR A 26 -23.31 20.40 20.69
CA THR A 26 -23.84 21.77 20.70
C THR A 26 -23.35 22.63 19.54
N GLY A 27 -22.31 22.19 18.82
CA GLY A 27 -21.59 22.96 17.80
C GLY A 27 -20.37 23.72 18.33
N ASP A 28 -20.16 23.74 19.65
CA ASP A 28 -18.98 24.39 20.26
C ASP A 28 -17.68 23.64 19.91
N LEU A 29 -16.56 24.37 19.88
CA LEU A 29 -15.24 23.83 19.58
C LEU A 29 -14.34 23.85 20.81
N LEU A 30 -13.83 22.69 21.22
CA LEU A 30 -12.81 22.56 22.27
C LEU A 30 -11.44 22.37 21.65
N VAL A 31 -10.48 23.22 21.99
CA VAL A 31 -9.07 23.01 21.61
C VAL A 31 -8.56 21.74 22.29
N TYR A 32 -8.02 20.84 21.48
CA TYR A 32 -7.52 19.55 21.92
C TYR A 32 -6.09 19.34 21.41
N PRO A 33 -5.08 19.30 22.30
CA PRO A 33 -3.70 19.13 21.89
C PRO A 33 -3.52 17.76 21.23
N THR A 34 -3.03 17.75 19.99
CA THR A 34 -2.61 16.51 19.35
C THR A 34 -1.16 16.23 19.73
N PRO A 35 -0.74 14.96 19.72
CA PRO A 35 0.65 14.62 19.98
C PRO A 35 1.59 15.27 18.96
N ASN A 36 2.77 15.74 19.41
CA ASN A 36 3.73 16.46 18.57
C ASN A 36 4.46 15.55 17.55
N ALA A 37 4.24 15.86 16.27
CA ALA A 37 5.19 16.06 15.16
C ALA A 37 6.32 15.05 14.83
N GLY A 38 6.27 13.81 15.29
CA GLY A 38 6.75 12.70 14.46
C GLY A 38 5.78 12.52 13.28
N GLY A 39 6.24 12.26 12.05
CA GLY A 39 5.34 12.24 10.87
C GLY A 39 4.08 11.40 11.13
N LEU A 40 2.90 11.81 10.67
CA LEU A 40 1.62 11.24 11.16
C LEU A 40 1.46 9.70 11.01
N TRP A 41 2.24 9.07 10.12
CA TRP A 41 2.35 7.61 10.03
C TRP A 41 3.01 6.94 11.27
N GLU A 42 3.67 7.71 12.12
CA GLU A 42 4.26 7.30 13.41
C GLU A 42 3.23 7.30 14.55
N ALA A 43 2.03 7.83 14.32
CA ALA A 43 1.00 8.06 15.34
C ALA A 43 0.30 6.78 15.85
N GLY A 44 0.81 5.58 15.56
CA GLY A 44 0.24 4.34 16.10
C GLY A 44 -1.24 4.12 15.73
N SER A 45 -1.89 3.19 16.43
CA SER A 45 -3.35 2.97 16.33
C SER A 45 -4.09 3.61 17.51
N ASN A 46 -5.42 3.66 17.39
CA ASN A 46 -6.31 3.90 18.52
C ASN A 46 -6.64 2.55 19.16
N ALA A 47 -6.37 2.41 20.45
CA ALA A 47 -6.76 1.23 21.22
C ALA A 47 -7.91 1.58 22.17
N LEU A 48 -8.87 0.68 22.29
CA LEU A 48 -9.85 0.74 23.37
C LEU A 48 -9.19 0.28 24.66
N ILE A 49 -9.37 1.02 25.76
CA ILE A 49 -8.99 0.60 27.11
C ILE A 49 -10.26 0.51 27.96
N GLN A 50 -10.52 -0.64 28.56
CA GLN A 50 -11.67 -0.85 29.44
C GLN A 50 -11.27 -1.67 30.66
N HIS A 51 -11.56 -1.14 31.85
CA HIS A 51 -11.33 -1.85 33.09
C HIS A 51 -12.33 -3.01 33.24
N PRO A 52 -11.90 -4.25 33.55
CA PRO A 52 -12.81 -5.41 33.62
C PRO A 52 -13.92 -5.26 34.66
N ALA A 53 -13.64 -4.53 35.75
CA ALA A 53 -14.62 -4.22 36.80
C ALA A 53 -15.26 -2.83 36.65
N ALA A 54 -15.11 -2.15 35.51
CA ALA A 54 -15.82 -0.90 35.30
C ALA A 54 -17.33 -1.20 35.22
N PRO A 55 -18.17 -0.62 36.09
CA PRO A 55 -19.61 -0.83 36.03
C PRO A 55 -20.17 -0.28 34.71
N GLU A 56 -21.34 -0.78 34.33
CA GLU A 56 -22.14 -0.12 33.31
C GLU A 56 -22.57 1.27 33.80
N ILE A 57 -22.81 2.16 32.85
CA ILE A 57 -23.22 3.51 33.17
C ILE A 57 -24.72 3.55 33.37
N GLU A 58 -25.12 3.83 34.60
CA GLU A 58 -26.51 4.05 34.97
C GLU A 58 -26.79 5.56 35.03
N ARG A 59 -27.81 6.01 34.27
CA ARG A 59 -28.34 7.38 34.30
C ARG A 59 -29.86 7.31 34.41
N SER A 60 -30.45 8.19 35.22
CA SER A 60 -31.90 8.37 35.20
C SER A 60 -32.35 8.94 33.83
N SER A 61 -33.65 8.86 33.53
CA SER A 61 -34.20 9.42 32.30
C SER A 61 -33.96 10.93 32.20
N GLU A 62 -34.11 11.64 33.32
CA GLU A 62 -33.87 13.08 33.44
C GLU A 62 -32.40 13.43 33.27
N GLU A 63 -31.51 12.63 33.86
CA GLU A 63 -30.07 12.79 33.74
C GLU A 63 -29.56 12.55 32.32
N ALA A 64 -30.04 11.48 31.67
CA ALA A 64 -29.70 11.17 30.29
C ALA A 64 -30.19 12.29 29.34
N ALA A 65 -31.37 12.85 29.58
CA ALA A 65 -31.89 13.98 28.82
C ALA A 65 -31.05 15.25 29.02
N ALA A 66 -30.60 15.52 30.26
CA ALA A 66 -29.72 16.65 30.56
C ALA A 66 -28.32 16.48 29.94
N ASP A 67 -27.75 15.28 29.99
CA ASP A 67 -26.47 14.96 29.35
C ASP A 67 -26.57 15.13 27.83
N ALA A 68 -27.63 14.59 27.21
CA ALA A 68 -27.88 14.75 25.78
C ALA A 68 -28.05 16.21 25.37
N ALA A 69 -28.82 17.00 26.13
CA ALA A 69 -29.00 18.44 25.88
C ALA A 69 -27.68 19.23 26.01
N ALA A 70 -26.77 18.77 26.87
CA ALA A 70 -25.44 19.35 27.03
C ALA A 70 -24.39 18.76 26.06
N GLY A 71 -24.79 17.87 25.15
CA GLY A 71 -23.87 17.18 24.24
C GLY A 71 -22.85 16.28 24.95
N ARG A 72 -23.19 15.76 26.12
CA ARG A 72 -22.35 14.88 26.92
C ARG A 72 -22.78 13.44 26.71
N GLN A 73 -21.79 12.56 26.75
CA GLN A 73 -22.03 11.14 26.85
C GLN A 73 -21.00 10.58 27.83
N TRP A 74 -21.43 9.62 28.64
CA TRP A 74 -20.58 8.97 29.60
C TRP A 74 -20.13 7.63 29.03
N TRP A 75 -18.85 7.30 29.21
CA TRP A 75 -18.26 6.00 28.85
C TRP A 75 -17.51 5.37 30.02
N ASN A 76 -17.61 4.05 30.16
CA ASN A 76 -16.87 3.23 31.14
C ASN A 76 -15.56 2.67 30.54
N LYS A 77 -15.12 3.29 29.45
CA LYS A 77 -14.01 2.91 28.60
C LYS A 77 -13.36 4.16 28.05
N ALA A 78 -12.10 4.06 27.64
CA ALA A 78 -11.32 5.17 27.14
C ALA A 78 -10.62 4.82 25.82
N ILE A 79 -10.36 5.84 25.01
CA ILE A 79 -9.58 5.69 23.78
C ILE A 79 -8.15 6.13 24.06
N LEU A 80 -7.23 5.20 23.84
CA LEU A 80 -5.80 5.49 23.81
C LEU A 80 -5.40 5.74 22.35
N ALA A 81 -5.36 7.01 21.96
CA ALA A 81 -4.93 7.42 20.63
C ALA A 81 -3.41 7.60 20.64
N TRP A 82 -2.68 6.69 20.01
CA TRP A 82 -1.22 6.61 20.16
C TRP A 82 -0.83 6.50 21.63
N ASN A 83 0.10 7.33 22.11
CA ASN A 83 0.46 7.45 23.51
C ASN A 83 -0.38 8.50 24.24
N SER A 84 -1.52 8.92 23.70
CA SER A 84 -2.33 10.00 24.26
C SER A 84 -3.65 9.49 24.83
N LEU A 85 -3.94 9.91 26.06
CA LEU A 85 -5.22 9.71 26.72
C LEU A 85 -5.80 11.09 27.03
N HIS A 86 -6.97 11.40 26.48
CA HIS A 86 -7.61 12.72 26.65
C HIS A 86 -6.69 13.91 26.30
N GLY A 87 -5.84 13.75 25.27
CA GLY A 87 -5.05 14.81 24.66
C GLY A 87 -3.71 14.98 25.34
N LYS A 88 -3.51 14.24 26.43
CA LYS A 88 -2.27 14.21 27.16
C LYS A 88 -1.47 13.00 26.76
N ASN A 89 -0.30 13.23 26.19
CA ASN A 89 0.68 12.18 25.98
C ASN A 89 1.10 11.60 27.34
N ILE A 90 0.78 10.33 27.55
CA ILE A 90 1.18 9.56 28.73
C ILE A 90 2.52 8.86 28.51
N GLY A 91 3.01 8.72 27.28
CA GLY A 91 4.33 8.15 26.95
C GLY A 91 4.39 6.62 26.99
N GLY A 92 3.25 5.94 26.81
CA GLY A 92 3.12 4.49 26.97
C GLY A 92 1.71 3.99 26.69
N TRP A 93 1.39 2.77 27.13
CA TRP A 93 0.00 2.27 27.16
C TRP A 93 -0.44 1.97 28.59
N ILE A 94 -1.72 1.65 28.77
CA ILE A 94 -2.29 1.30 30.07
C ILE A 94 -2.49 -0.21 30.14
N TYR A 95 -1.88 -0.85 31.13
CA TYR A 95 -2.12 -2.24 31.54
C TYR A 95 -2.97 -2.24 32.80
N ILE A 96 -4.03 -3.05 32.80
CA ILE A 96 -4.91 -3.28 33.94
C ILE A 96 -4.61 -4.69 34.41
N ASP A 97 -3.98 -4.79 35.57
CA ASP A 97 -3.55 -6.08 36.07
C ASP A 97 -4.71 -6.93 36.61
N SER A 98 -4.41 -8.18 36.97
CA SER A 98 -5.38 -9.13 37.50
C SER A 98 -6.01 -8.70 38.83
N ALA A 99 -5.43 -7.72 39.53
CA ALA A 99 -5.98 -7.14 40.75
C ALA A 99 -6.83 -5.88 40.47
N GLY A 100 -7.10 -5.55 39.20
CA GLY A 100 -7.85 -4.35 38.79
C GLY A 100 -7.03 -3.07 38.89
N ALA A 101 -5.71 -3.21 38.85
CA ALA A 101 -4.82 -2.16 39.20
C ALA A 101 -4.22 -1.57 37.90
N CYS A 102 -4.39 -0.25 37.67
CA CYS A 102 -3.96 0.41 36.43
C CYS A 102 -2.49 0.84 36.47
N TRP A 103 -1.75 0.47 35.43
CA TRP A 103 -0.33 0.76 35.24
C TRP A 103 -0.09 1.40 33.89
N ARG A 104 0.69 2.47 33.86
CA ARG A 104 1.31 2.94 32.63
C ARG A 104 2.53 2.08 32.33
N VAL A 105 2.55 1.48 31.15
CA VAL A 105 3.67 0.68 30.65
C VAL A 105 4.53 1.49 29.71
N THR A 106 5.85 1.47 29.94
CA THR A 106 6.87 2.02 29.04
C THR A 106 7.96 0.99 28.80
N THR A 107 8.63 1.04 27.65
CA THR A 107 9.69 0.08 27.32
C THR A 107 10.85 0.73 26.56
N THR A 108 12.05 0.16 26.72
CA THR A 108 13.22 0.48 25.88
C THR A 108 13.30 -0.38 24.61
N LEU A 109 12.36 -1.30 24.41
CA LEU A 109 12.25 -2.11 23.20
C LEU A 109 12.25 -1.21 21.96
N SER A 110 13.16 -1.49 21.04
CA SER A 110 13.44 -0.66 19.87
C SER A 110 14.08 -1.49 18.75
N ALA A 111 14.31 -0.88 17.59
CA ALA A 111 14.97 -1.54 16.47
C ALA A 111 16.39 -2.04 16.80
N LEU A 112 17.07 -1.51 17.83
CA LEU A 112 18.37 -2.04 18.28
C LEU A 112 18.31 -3.49 18.75
N HIS A 113 17.12 -3.98 19.11
CA HIS A 113 16.91 -5.35 19.60
C HIS A 113 16.54 -6.34 18.48
N MET A 114 16.61 -5.96 17.20
CA MET A 114 16.19 -6.83 16.09
C MET A 114 16.96 -8.15 16.00
N SER A 115 18.21 -8.16 16.45
CA SER A 115 19.06 -9.36 16.51
C SER A 115 18.89 -10.15 17.81
N GLY A 116 17.94 -9.76 18.66
CA GLY A 116 17.75 -10.23 20.03
C GLY A 116 18.49 -9.37 21.06
N GLY A 117 18.30 -9.69 22.34
CA GLY A 117 18.96 -9.01 23.46
C GLY A 117 18.07 -8.92 24.68
N THR A 118 18.17 -7.80 25.39
CA THR A 118 17.37 -7.51 26.59
C THR A 118 16.81 -6.11 26.50
N ALA A 119 15.52 -5.95 26.78
CA ALA A 119 14.85 -4.66 26.91
C ALA A 119 14.35 -4.47 28.34
N GLU A 120 14.11 -3.23 28.72
CA GLU A 120 13.45 -2.89 29.98
C GLU A 120 11.96 -2.65 29.72
N VAL A 121 11.12 -3.14 30.62
CA VAL A 121 9.70 -2.77 30.70
C VAL A 121 9.44 -2.22 32.09
N LYS A 122 8.79 -1.06 32.14
CA LYS A 122 8.52 -0.35 33.38
C LYS A 122 7.01 -0.18 33.55
N LEU A 123 6.51 -0.61 34.71
CA LEU A 123 5.14 -0.38 35.16
C LEU A 123 5.15 0.75 36.16
N LYS A 124 4.43 1.83 35.87
CA LYS A 124 4.23 2.94 36.81
C LYS A 124 2.75 3.08 37.11
N ARG A 125 2.39 3.13 38.38
CA ARG A 125 1.00 3.24 38.82
C ARG A 125 0.33 4.45 38.18
N PHE A 126 -0.83 4.24 37.57
CA PHE A 126 -1.54 5.26 36.80
C PHE A 126 -2.94 5.55 37.38
N GLY A 127 -3.36 6.81 37.32
CA GLY A 127 -4.70 7.23 37.78
C GLY A 127 -4.85 7.38 39.30
N LEU A 128 -3.77 7.37 40.09
CA LEU A 128 -3.84 7.62 41.53
C LEU A 128 -4.14 9.09 41.85
N LEU A 129 -4.99 9.29 42.85
CA LEU A 129 -5.22 10.59 43.48
C LEU A 129 -4.37 10.69 44.75
N GLY A 130 -3.25 11.41 44.66
CA GLY A 130 -2.31 11.62 45.77
C GLY A 130 -1.28 10.50 45.96
N GLY A 131 -0.23 10.78 46.73
CA GLY A 131 0.89 9.87 46.99
C GLY A 131 1.90 9.75 45.84
N SER A 132 3.01 9.06 46.11
CA SER A 132 3.98 8.67 45.08
C SER A 132 3.47 7.45 44.32
N ALA A 133 3.47 7.52 42.99
CA ALA A 133 3.10 6.37 42.16
C ALA A 133 4.14 5.25 42.32
N GLU A 134 3.67 4.08 42.74
CA GLU A 134 4.44 2.83 42.75
C GLU A 134 5.01 2.54 41.36
N GLU A 135 6.23 2.01 41.29
CA GLU A 135 6.94 1.75 40.04
C GLU A 135 7.76 0.47 40.13
N HIS A 136 7.67 -0.37 39.09
CA HIS A 136 8.43 -1.61 38.94
C HIS A 136 9.13 -1.63 37.59
N THR A 137 10.35 -2.16 37.55
CA THR A 137 11.14 -2.29 36.32
C THR A 137 11.56 -3.75 36.13
N TYR A 138 11.36 -4.25 34.93
CA TYR A 138 11.60 -5.62 34.52
C TYR A 138 12.62 -5.65 33.40
N SER A 139 13.55 -6.58 33.49
CA SER A 139 14.49 -6.92 32.43
C SER A 139 13.94 -8.12 31.66
N VAL A 140 13.63 -7.93 30.37
CA VAL A 140 12.96 -8.94 29.55
C VAL A 140 13.84 -9.36 28.38
N SER A 141 13.93 -10.65 28.12
CA SER A 141 14.64 -11.18 26.96
C SER A 141 13.85 -10.88 25.69
N VAL A 142 14.54 -10.37 24.67
CA VAL A 142 13.99 -10.12 23.33
C VAL A 142 14.57 -11.18 22.40
N PRO A 143 13.74 -11.98 21.72
CA PRO A 143 14.22 -12.94 20.75
C PRO A 143 14.78 -12.24 19.51
N ASN A 144 15.56 -12.96 18.71
CA ASN A 144 15.88 -12.51 17.36
C ASN A 144 14.58 -12.37 16.54
N MET A 145 14.39 -11.21 15.91
CA MET A 145 13.19 -10.88 15.14
C MET A 145 13.21 -11.44 13.70
N GLY A 146 14.19 -12.28 13.37
CA GLY A 146 14.30 -12.97 12.08
C GLY A 146 14.50 -12.02 10.89
N GLN A 147 15.35 -11.02 11.06
CA GLN A 147 15.58 -9.94 10.09
C GLN A 147 16.76 -10.22 9.12
N GLY A 148 17.10 -11.49 8.92
CA GLY A 148 18.22 -11.89 8.06
C GLY A 148 17.86 -12.09 6.59
N SER A 149 16.63 -12.53 6.29
CA SER A 149 16.22 -12.96 4.95
C SER A 149 14.71 -12.78 4.73
N PRO A 150 14.24 -12.47 3.52
CA PRO A 150 15.04 -12.07 2.36
C PRO A 150 15.70 -10.70 2.54
N ALA A 151 16.60 -10.33 1.64
CA ALA A 151 17.13 -8.97 1.59
C ALA A 151 16.01 -8.02 1.09
N ILE A 152 15.89 -6.84 1.70
CA ILE A 152 14.87 -5.86 1.32
C ILE A 152 15.41 -4.94 0.24
N GLU A 153 14.87 -5.06 -0.97
CA GLU A 153 15.28 -4.26 -2.13
C GLU A 153 14.92 -2.77 -1.94
N GLY A 154 15.82 -1.87 -2.31
CA GLY A 154 15.56 -0.41 -2.26
C GLY A 154 15.42 0.21 -0.88
N SER A 155 15.59 -0.57 0.20
CA SER A 155 15.62 -0.02 1.57
C SER A 155 16.89 0.78 1.82
N ASN A 156 16.80 1.75 2.74
CA ASN A 156 17.96 2.51 3.22
C ASN A 156 18.55 1.96 4.53
N GLY A 157 18.06 0.81 5.01
CA GLY A 157 18.50 0.17 6.25
C GLY A 157 18.12 0.90 7.54
N SER A 158 17.33 1.97 7.48
CA SER A 158 16.81 2.66 8.68
C SER A 158 15.62 1.90 9.23
N TYR A 159 15.76 1.30 10.40
CA TYR A 159 14.66 0.60 11.07
C TYR A 159 14.03 1.44 12.17
N LEU A 160 12.73 1.27 12.35
CA LEU A 160 11.98 1.80 13.48
C LEU A 160 11.07 0.71 14.02
N LEU A 161 11.03 0.59 15.35
CA LEU A 161 10.06 -0.25 16.04
C LEU A 161 9.08 0.68 16.75
N THR A 162 7.79 0.53 16.45
CA THR A 162 6.72 1.33 17.08
C THR A 162 5.64 0.44 17.65
N ARG A 163 5.05 0.86 18.77
CA ARG A 163 3.84 0.21 19.25
C ARG A 163 2.73 0.45 18.24
N TYR A 164 2.20 -0.63 17.71
CA TYR A 164 1.17 -0.59 16.69
C TYR A 164 -0.22 -0.59 17.33
N HIS A 165 -0.58 -1.59 18.15
CA HIS A 165 -1.89 -1.70 18.83
C HIS A 165 -1.75 -2.36 20.21
N THR A 166 -2.78 -2.25 21.04
CA THR A 166 -2.85 -2.80 22.40
C THR A 166 -4.24 -3.37 22.65
N ASN A 167 -4.34 -4.49 23.36
CA ASN A 167 -5.65 -5.07 23.68
C ASN A 167 -6.41 -4.26 24.74
N LYS A 168 -7.67 -4.61 24.97
CA LYS A 168 -8.63 -3.86 25.79
C LYS A 168 -8.21 -3.59 27.23
N VAL A 169 -7.38 -4.47 27.81
CA VAL A 169 -6.86 -4.35 29.17
C VAL A 169 -5.36 -4.02 29.20
N GLY A 170 -4.75 -3.85 28.03
CA GLY A 170 -3.32 -3.64 27.82
C GLY A 170 -2.38 -4.71 28.34
N SER A 171 -2.88 -5.93 28.55
CA SER A 171 -2.06 -7.11 28.84
C SER A 171 -1.30 -7.61 27.62
N ALA A 172 -1.61 -7.13 26.41
CA ALA A 172 -0.86 -7.43 25.21
C ALA A 172 -0.72 -6.18 24.33
N ALA A 173 0.48 -5.98 23.78
CA ALA A 173 0.77 -4.91 22.83
C ALA A 173 1.63 -5.43 21.68
N VAL A 174 1.19 -5.17 20.46
CA VAL A 174 1.90 -5.55 19.24
C VAL A 174 2.68 -4.35 18.69
N PHE A 175 3.90 -4.62 18.24
CA PHE A 175 4.87 -3.65 17.73
C PHE A 175 5.20 -3.98 16.28
N GLU A 176 5.19 -2.94 15.43
CA GLU A 176 5.61 -3.01 14.05
C GLU A 176 7.09 -2.66 13.95
N LEU A 177 7.89 -3.56 13.39
CA LEU A 177 9.23 -3.25 12.89
C LEU A 177 9.10 -2.82 11.43
N ALA A 178 9.43 -1.56 11.16
CA ALA A 178 9.37 -0.99 9.83
C ALA A 178 10.77 -0.61 9.33
N VAL A 179 10.97 -0.74 8.03
CA VAL A 179 12.20 -0.33 7.33
C VAL A 179 11.95 0.90 6.46
N GLY A 180 12.90 1.82 6.44
CA GLY A 180 12.88 3.03 5.64
C GLY A 180 13.32 2.78 4.20
N PHE A 181 12.76 3.56 3.28
CA PHE A 181 13.14 3.56 1.87
C PHE A 181 13.68 4.94 1.48
N SER A 182 14.73 4.95 0.67
CA SER A 182 15.24 6.17 0.07
C SER A 182 14.46 6.48 -1.22
N GLY A 183 14.11 7.75 -1.42
CA GLY A 183 13.69 8.23 -2.72
C GLY A 183 12.28 8.82 -2.75
N ASP A 184 12.27 10.04 -3.29
CA ASP A 184 11.19 10.95 -3.56
C ASP A 184 10.42 11.45 -2.32
N ARG A 185 10.50 12.76 -2.12
CA ARG A 185 9.75 13.63 -1.18
C ARG A 185 8.22 13.44 -1.20
N TYR A 186 7.73 12.52 -2.02
CA TYR A 186 6.35 12.13 -2.23
C TYR A 186 6.04 10.70 -1.76
N ALA A 187 6.94 10.05 -1.02
CA ALA A 187 6.70 8.73 -0.44
C ALA A 187 5.57 8.79 0.59
N HIS A 188 4.33 8.52 0.15
CA HIS A 188 3.13 8.44 0.99
C HIS A 188 3.19 7.30 2.04
N TRP A 189 4.25 6.48 1.99
CA TRP A 189 4.53 5.41 2.94
C TRP A 189 6.05 5.18 3.06
N PRO A 190 6.80 6.09 3.73
CA PRO A 190 8.26 6.09 3.71
C PRO A 190 8.91 4.98 4.54
N ARG A 191 8.14 4.40 5.47
CA ARG A 191 8.51 3.24 6.28
C ARG A 191 7.49 2.14 6.12
N ARG A 192 7.96 0.94 5.81
CA ARG A 192 7.11 -0.22 5.50
C ARG A 192 7.37 -1.38 6.48
N PRO A 193 6.33 -2.07 6.96
CA PRO A 193 6.49 -3.24 7.84
C PRO A 193 7.42 -4.30 7.25
N CYS A 194 8.28 -4.85 8.09
CA CYS A 194 9.14 -5.99 7.76
C CYS A 194 9.33 -6.96 8.95
N GLY A 195 8.56 -6.80 10.02
CA GLY A 195 8.55 -7.69 11.18
C GLY A 195 7.54 -7.26 12.23
N TRP A 196 7.13 -8.19 13.08
CA TRP A 196 6.14 -7.95 14.13
C TRP A 196 6.54 -8.65 15.43
N VAL A 197 6.39 -7.94 16.55
CA VAL A 197 6.76 -8.40 17.90
C VAL A 197 5.62 -8.11 18.86
N GLU A 198 5.36 -9.01 19.80
CA GLU A 198 4.32 -8.86 20.81
C GLU A 198 4.93 -8.86 22.20
N ILE A 199 4.52 -7.92 23.05
CA ILE A 199 4.76 -7.93 24.50
C ILE A 199 3.47 -8.40 25.19
N LYS A 200 3.57 -9.43 26.03
CA LYS A 200 2.49 -9.87 26.93
C LYS A 200 2.85 -9.63 28.39
N LEU A 201 1.87 -9.20 29.18
CA LEU A 201 1.94 -8.93 30.61
C LEU A 201 0.87 -9.75 31.33
N SER A 202 1.23 -10.33 32.47
CA SER A 202 0.31 -11.09 33.31
C SER A 202 0.69 -11.00 34.78
N GLY A 203 -0.29 -10.87 35.67
CA GLY A 203 -0.07 -10.78 37.11
C GLY A 203 0.02 -9.34 37.62
N PRO A 204 -0.05 -9.16 38.96
CA PRO A 204 -0.18 -7.85 39.58
C PRO A 204 1.15 -7.15 39.82
N GLY A 205 1.19 -5.83 39.63
CA GLY A 205 2.30 -4.95 40.06
C GLY A 205 3.68 -5.60 40.01
N ALA A 206 4.33 -5.73 41.17
CA ALA A 206 5.67 -6.32 41.36
C ALA A 206 5.82 -7.76 40.84
N GLU A 207 4.75 -8.55 40.87
CA GLU A 207 4.69 -9.96 40.46
C GLU A 207 4.35 -10.12 38.97
N CYS A 208 4.28 -9.02 38.21
CA CYS A 208 4.02 -9.08 36.77
C CYS A 208 5.09 -9.90 36.05
N VAL A 209 4.63 -10.89 35.30
CA VAL A 209 5.42 -11.67 34.34
C VAL A 209 5.28 -11.02 32.97
N ILE A 210 6.41 -10.80 32.30
CA ILE A 210 6.45 -10.15 30.99
C ILE A 210 7.19 -11.04 30.01
N SER A 211 6.61 -11.23 28.82
CA SER A 211 7.24 -11.97 27.73
C SER A 211 7.23 -11.15 26.44
N VAL A 212 8.27 -11.34 25.63
CA VAL A 212 8.41 -10.74 24.30
C VAL A 212 8.55 -11.87 23.29
N ALA A 213 7.73 -11.86 22.25
CA ALA A 213 7.75 -12.88 21.20
C ALA A 213 7.76 -12.25 19.81
N THR A 214 8.51 -12.85 18.89
CA THR A 214 8.38 -12.54 17.45
C THR A 214 7.06 -13.13 16.95
N VAL A 215 6.16 -12.28 16.48
CA VAL A 215 4.88 -12.69 15.88
C VAL A 215 5.08 -13.07 14.42
N LYS A 216 5.82 -12.22 13.69
CA LYS A 216 6.24 -12.48 12.32
C LYS A 216 7.67 -12.03 12.11
N ASN A 217 8.48 -12.92 11.56
CA ASN A 217 9.80 -12.59 11.04
C ASN A 217 9.69 -11.84 9.69
N ARG A 218 10.84 -11.53 9.07
CA ARG A 218 10.84 -10.82 7.80
C ARG A 218 10.17 -11.60 6.67
N ALA A 219 10.55 -12.85 6.44
CA ALA A 219 9.97 -13.66 5.36
C ALA A 219 8.45 -13.78 5.51
N GLU A 220 7.96 -14.03 6.73
CA GLU A 220 6.52 -14.13 7.02
C GLU A 220 5.76 -12.80 6.87
N THR A 221 6.43 -11.68 7.13
CA THR A 221 5.85 -10.35 6.96
C THR A 221 5.77 -9.99 5.49
N LEU A 222 6.82 -10.29 4.71
CA LEU A 222 6.92 -9.92 3.30
C LEU A 222 6.14 -10.82 2.35
N GLY A 223 5.56 -11.93 2.81
CA GLY A 223 4.78 -12.79 1.94
C GLY A 223 5.62 -13.44 0.83
N SER A 224 5.01 -13.69 -0.33
CA SER A 224 5.68 -14.40 -1.43
C SER A 224 5.28 -13.85 -2.80
N ALA A 225 6.23 -13.79 -3.72
CA ALA A 225 6.01 -13.42 -5.11
C ALA A 225 5.97 -14.67 -6.02
N THR A 226 5.11 -14.66 -7.03
CA THR A 226 5.11 -15.68 -8.08
C THR A 226 5.04 -15.04 -9.46
N THR A 227 5.68 -15.68 -10.44
CA THR A 227 5.69 -15.23 -11.83
C THR A 227 5.44 -16.41 -12.77
N SER A 228 4.65 -16.15 -13.80
CA SER A 228 4.42 -17.02 -14.94
C SER A 228 4.63 -16.19 -16.19
N GLU A 229 5.64 -16.56 -16.98
CA GLU A 229 6.05 -15.80 -18.16
C GLU A 229 5.34 -16.27 -19.42
N LEU A 230 5.08 -15.33 -20.33
CA LEU A 230 4.64 -15.63 -21.69
C LEU A 230 5.79 -16.27 -22.47
N THR A 231 5.45 -17.27 -23.29
CA THR A 231 6.36 -17.72 -24.35
C THR A 231 6.32 -16.71 -25.50
N ARG A 232 7.50 -16.24 -25.90
CA ARG A 232 7.68 -15.35 -27.05
C ARG A 232 8.38 -16.12 -28.16
N ILE A 233 7.82 -16.08 -29.35
CA ILE A 233 8.40 -16.72 -30.53
C ILE A 233 8.92 -15.60 -31.43
N PRO A 234 10.25 -15.47 -31.61
CA PRO A 234 10.79 -14.52 -32.57
C PRO A 234 10.19 -14.74 -33.95
N ASP A 235 9.72 -13.67 -34.57
CA ASP A 235 9.10 -13.65 -35.90
C ASP A 235 9.78 -12.58 -36.78
N ASN A 236 11.11 -12.59 -36.72
CA ASN A 236 11.94 -11.63 -37.40
C ASN A 236 12.05 -11.95 -38.89
N TRP A 237 12.21 -10.91 -39.71
CA TRP A 237 12.53 -11.04 -41.13
C TRP A 237 13.92 -10.50 -41.42
N TYR A 238 14.67 -11.23 -42.23
CA TYR A 238 16.05 -10.93 -42.57
C TYR A 238 16.20 -10.81 -44.09
N VAL A 239 17.09 -9.92 -44.53
CA VAL A 239 17.67 -9.96 -45.88
C VAL A 239 18.91 -10.84 -45.82
N GLN A 240 18.93 -11.89 -46.63
CA GLN A 240 20.07 -12.79 -46.79
C GLN A 240 20.68 -12.61 -48.18
N GLU A 241 21.98 -12.34 -48.24
CA GLU A 241 22.70 -12.18 -49.50
C GLU A 241 23.15 -13.53 -50.05
N HIS A 242 22.94 -13.76 -51.35
CA HIS A 242 23.40 -14.94 -52.09
C HIS A 242 24.35 -14.49 -53.23
N PRO A 243 25.64 -14.19 -52.92
CA PRO A 243 26.56 -13.63 -53.90
C PRO A 243 26.78 -14.53 -55.13
N ALA A 244 26.84 -15.85 -54.91
CA ALA A 244 27.03 -16.83 -55.99
C ALA A 244 25.87 -16.83 -57.01
N GLU A 245 24.66 -16.48 -56.56
CA GLU A 245 23.46 -16.41 -57.40
C GLU A 245 23.20 -14.97 -57.88
N SER A 246 23.98 -13.99 -57.42
CA SER A 246 23.69 -12.55 -57.59
C SER A 246 22.28 -12.17 -57.14
N LYS A 247 21.82 -12.73 -56.01
CA LYS A 247 20.49 -12.49 -55.43
C LYS A 247 20.53 -12.06 -53.97
N LYS A 248 19.44 -11.47 -53.50
CA LYS A 248 19.08 -11.28 -52.09
C LYS A 248 17.73 -11.96 -51.85
N ARG A 249 17.55 -12.60 -50.69
CA ARG A 249 16.31 -13.28 -50.30
C ARG A 249 15.81 -12.80 -48.95
N LEU A 250 14.50 -12.70 -48.79
CA LEU A 250 13.88 -12.53 -47.49
C LEU A 250 13.68 -13.89 -46.83
N THR A 251 14.05 -14.01 -45.56
CA THR A 251 13.88 -15.24 -44.76
C THR A 251 13.54 -14.91 -43.32
N GLN A 252 12.82 -15.81 -42.65
CA GLN A 252 12.62 -15.78 -41.20
C GLN A 252 13.65 -16.65 -40.45
N THR A 253 14.32 -17.56 -41.17
CA THR A 253 15.33 -18.48 -40.62
C THR A 253 16.61 -18.32 -41.43
N PRO A 254 17.53 -17.43 -41.00
CA PRO A 254 18.81 -17.23 -41.65
C PRO A 254 19.61 -18.53 -41.75
N LEU A 255 20.19 -18.82 -42.92
CA LEU A 255 21.09 -19.97 -43.08
C LEU A 255 22.52 -19.59 -42.68
N SER A 256 23.22 -20.53 -42.04
CA SER A 256 24.65 -20.37 -41.72
C SER A 256 25.49 -20.21 -42.99
N GLY A 257 26.49 -19.33 -42.95
CA GLY A 257 27.44 -19.13 -44.06
C GLY A 257 27.06 -18.03 -45.06
N PHE A 258 25.94 -17.33 -44.83
CA PHE A 258 25.52 -16.17 -45.62
C PHE A 258 25.55 -14.89 -44.79
N THR A 259 25.80 -13.76 -45.44
CA THR A 259 25.61 -12.43 -44.84
C THR A 259 24.13 -12.17 -44.67
N THR A 260 23.70 -11.83 -43.45
CA THR A 260 22.29 -11.61 -43.12
C THR A 260 22.11 -10.29 -42.37
N PHE A 261 21.05 -9.57 -42.69
CA PHE A 261 20.70 -8.29 -42.09
C PHE A 261 19.27 -8.36 -41.56
N LEU A 262 19.07 -8.03 -40.28
CA LEU A 262 17.73 -7.96 -39.70
C LEU A 262 16.97 -6.78 -40.32
N LEU A 263 15.84 -7.07 -40.95
CA LEU A 263 15.03 -6.11 -41.67
C LEU A 263 13.83 -5.65 -40.84
N VAL A 264 13.08 -6.62 -40.30
CA VAL A 264 11.92 -6.40 -39.43
C VAL A 264 12.09 -7.23 -38.18
N GLN A 265 11.94 -6.58 -37.03
CA GLN A 265 11.88 -7.26 -35.74
C GLN A 265 10.42 -7.36 -35.30
N HIS A 266 10.00 -8.56 -34.97
CA HIS A 266 8.66 -8.84 -34.47
C HIS A 266 8.69 -10.08 -33.58
N GLU A 267 7.78 -10.15 -32.63
CA GLU A 267 7.58 -11.32 -31.78
C GLU A 267 6.14 -11.80 -31.92
N ALA A 268 5.97 -13.04 -32.34
CA ALA A 268 4.68 -13.71 -32.23
C ALA A 268 4.48 -14.14 -30.77
N VAL A 269 3.38 -13.71 -30.17
CA VAL A 269 3.10 -13.93 -28.75
C VAL A 269 1.64 -14.32 -28.59
N SER A 270 1.37 -15.42 -27.89
CA SER A 270 0.03 -15.83 -27.53
C SER A 270 0.03 -16.49 -26.17
N GLY A 271 -0.90 -16.11 -25.29
CA GLY A 271 -1.09 -16.77 -24.02
C GLY A 271 -1.42 -15.80 -22.89
N ILE A 272 -1.06 -16.22 -21.68
CA ILE A 272 -1.26 -15.45 -20.45
C ILE A 272 0.08 -15.40 -19.70
N GLU A 273 0.52 -14.21 -19.30
CA GLU A 273 1.46 -14.06 -18.19
C GLU A 273 0.68 -13.69 -16.94
N ALA A 274 1.15 -14.15 -15.79
CA ALA A 274 0.60 -13.79 -14.50
C ALA A 274 1.74 -13.48 -13.53
N ARG A 275 1.53 -12.49 -12.68
CA ARG A 275 2.42 -12.14 -11.59
C ARG A 275 1.55 -11.93 -10.35
N SER A 276 1.96 -12.48 -9.23
CA SER A 276 1.25 -12.23 -7.97
C SER A 276 2.22 -11.99 -6.84
N TYR A 277 1.71 -11.31 -5.82
CA TYR A 277 2.38 -11.11 -4.56
C TYR A 277 1.35 -11.30 -3.46
N THR A 278 1.57 -12.23 -2.53
CA THR A 278 0.55 -12.65 -1.57
C THR A 278 1.03 -12.56 -0.14
N GLY A 279 0.16 -12.06 0.74
CA GLY A 279 0.34 -12.18 2.19
C GLY A 279 1.29 -11.15 2.82
N TYR A 280 1.43 -9.95 2.23
CA TYR A 280 2.23 -8.90 2.85
C TYR A 280 1.51 -8.29 4.04
N THR A 281 2.05 -8.46 5.25
CA THR A 281 1.41 -7.98 6.48
C THR A 281 1.62 -6.46 6.63
N VAL A 282 0.52 -5.72 6.56
CA VAL A 282 0.54 -4.24 6.62
C VAL A 282 -0.02 -3.67 7.93
N GLY A 283 -0.65 -4.51 8.75
CA GLY A 283 -1.20 -4.15 10.05
C GLY A 283 -1.49 -5.34 10.95
N MET A 284 -1.53 -5.10 12.26
CA MET A 284 -2.02 -6.06 13.26
C MET A 284 -2.80 -5.33 14.35
N PHE A 285 -3.96 -5.83 14.76
CA PHE A 285 -4.76 -5.16 15.78
C PHE A 285 -5.41 -6.16 16.73
N TYR A 286 -5.84 -5.68 17.89
CA TYR A 286 -6.59 -6.48 18.83
C TYR A 286 -8.07 -6.10 18.82
N ASP A 287 -8.93 -7.10 18.94
CA ASP A 287 -10.33 -6.93 19.34
C ASP A 287 -10.65 -7.87 20.53
N ASP A 288 -11.93 -8.19 20.75
CA ASP A 288 -12.36 -9.11 21.80
C ASP A 288 -12.07 -10.59 21.47
N ALA A 289 -11.86 -10.96 20.20
CA ALA A 289 -11.53 -12.31 19.73
C ALA A 289 -10.01 -12.59 19.76
N GLY A 290 -9.17 -11.56 19.60
CA GLY A 290 -7.73 -11.72 19.75
C GLY A 290 -6.91 -10.75 18.92
N LEU A 291 -5.71 -11.20 18.53
CA LEU A 291 -4.84 -10.50 17.60
C LEU A 291 -5.21 -10.90 16.17
N HIS A 292 -5.46 -9.91 15.33
CA HIS A 292 -5.82 -10.05 13.93
C HIS A 292 -4.73 -9.52 13.03
N GLU A 293 -4.58 -10.16 11.87
CA GLU A 293 -3.61 -9.79 10.84
C GLU A 293 -4.30 -9.12 9.65
N LEU A 294 -3.84 -7.93 9.26
CA LEU A 294 -4.21 -7.29 8.00
C LEU A 294 -3.11 -7.49 6.96
N THR A 295 -3.45 -8.12 5.85
CA THR A 295 -2.55 -8.35 4.71
C THR A 295 -2.97 -7.60 3.47
N ILE A 296 -2.01 -7.34 2.59
CA ILE A 296 -2.22 -6.92 1.21
C ILE A 296 -1.67 -7.97 0.24
N SER A 297 -2.39 -8.21 -0.85
CA SER A 297 -1.96 -9.06 -1.96
C SER A 297 -2.24 -8.37 -3.29
N GLU A 298 -1.42 -8.66 -4.30
CA GLU A 298 -1.58 -8.17 -5.67
C GLU A 298 -1.64 -9.34 -6.64
N GLN A 299 -2.49 -9.25 -7.66
CA GLN A 299 -2.57 -10.21 -8.74
C GLN A 299 -2.64 -9.44 -10.06
N ALA A 300 -1.59 -9.54 -10.87
CA ALA A 300 -1.54 -8.99 -12.21
C ALA A 300 -1.59 -10.11 -13.25
N GLN A 301 -2.41 -9.94 -14.28
CA GLN A 301 -2.53 -10.91 -15.37
C GLN A 301 -2.61 -10.18 -16.69
N THR A 302 -1.83 -10.62 -17.69
CA THR A 302 -1.91 -10.11 -19.06
C THR A 302 -2.15 -11.27 -20.02
N SER A 303 -3.31 -11.26 -20.69
CA SER A 303 -3.55 -12.11 -21.86
C SER A 303 -3.13 -11.35 -23.11
N TYR A 304 -2.27 -11.96 -23.92
CA TYR A 304 -1.62 -11.31 -25.07
C TYR A 304 -1.86 -12.11 -26.35
N SER A 305 -2.07 -11.42 -27.46
CA SER A 305 -2.23 -11.99 -28.80
C SER A 305 -1.60 -11.08 -29.85
N SER A 306 -0.47 -11.52 -30.38
CA SER A 306 0.23 -10.94 -31.54
C SER A 306 0.58 -12.10 -32.48
N PRO A 307 -0.27 -12.42 -33.47
CA PRO A 307 0.06 -13.43 -34.49
C PRO A 307 1.29 -13.00 -35.31
N PRO A 308 1.93 -13.93 -36.04
CA PRO A 308 3.02 -13.60 -36.94
C PRO A 308 2.68 -12.47 -37.92
N ALA A 309 3.68 -11.63 -38.22
CA ALA A 309 3.58 -10.53 -39.16
C ALA A 309 3.36 -11.08 -40.58
N ILE A 310 2.40 -10.47 -41.28
CA ILE A 310 2.02 -10.85 -42.64
C ILE A 310 2.86 -10.03 -43.61
N HIS A 311 3.78 -10.69 -44.31
CA HIS A 311 4.55 -10.07 -45.39
C HIS A 311 3.76 -10.04 -46.72
N SER A 312 3.86 -8.93 -47.44
CA SER A 312 3.37 -8.75 -48.81
C SER A 312 4.43 -8.06 -49.67
N GLY A 313 4.80 -8.68 -50.78
CA GLY A 313 5.82 -8.18 -51.71
C GLY A 313 6.72 -9.30 -52.27
N PRO A 314 7.74 -8.94 -53.07
CA PRO A 314 8.74 -9.89 -53.52
C PRO A 314 9.56 -10.45 -52.34
N VAL A 315 9.98 -11.70 -52.43
CA VAL A 315 10.90 -12.34 -51.45
C VAL A 315 12.29 -12.60 -52.03
N GLU A 316 12.49 -12.33 -53.32
CA GLU A 316 13.77 -12.44 -54.01
C GLU A 316 14.04 -11.16 -54.80
N PHE A 317 15.28 -10.69 -54.75
CA PHE A 317 15.73 -9.45 -55.37
C PHE A 317 17.06 -9.71 -56.07
N ASP A 318 17.35 -8.96 -57.14
CA ASP A 318 18.70 -8.92 -57.69
C ASP A 318 19.67 -8.33 -56.65
N PHE A 319 20.94 -8.74 -56.69
CA PHE A 319 21.94 -8.40 -55.66
C PHE A 319 22.01 -6.89 -55.35
N ASN A 320 21.91 -6.05 -56.39
CA ASN A 320 21.97 -4.59 -56.27
C ASN A 320 20.60 -3.91 -56.28
N ALA A 321 19.50 -4.67 -56.40
CA ALA A 321 18.16 -4.09 -56.36
C ALA A 321 17.81 -3.69 -54.91
N PRO A 322 17.08 -2.58 -54.72
CA PRO A 322 16.58 -2.21 -53.41
C PRO A 322 15.56 -3.25 -52.94
N VAL A 323 15.66 -3.65 -51.67
CA VAL A 323 14.65 -4.49 -51.03
C VAL A 323 13.38 -3.65 -50.84
N THR A 324 12.25 -4.20 -51.24
CA THR A 324 10.93 -3.57 -51.07
C THR A 324 9.93 -4.59 -50.54
N GLY A 325 9.05 -4.16 -49.64
CA GLY A 325 8.06 -5.05 -49.03
C GLY A 325 7.20 -4.32 -48.02
N SER A 326 6.10 -4.97 -47.63
CA SER A 326 5.20 -4.53 -46.58
C SER A 326 4.99 -5.63 -45.55
N TRP A 327 4.95 -5.28 -44.27
CA TRP A 327 4.72 -6.19 -43.16
C TRP A 327 3.60 -5.62 -42.30
N TYR A 328 2.52 -6.39 -42.20
CA TYR A 328 1.39 -6.04 -41.36
C TYR A 328 1.44 -6.85 -40.06
N SER A 329 1.30 -6.17 -38.93
CA SER A 329 1.06 -6.82 -37.64
C SER A 329 -0.18 -6.26 -36.96
N SER A 330 -0.83 -7.11 -36.17
CA SER A 330 -1.92 -6.72 -35.29
C SER A 330 -1.66 -7.29 -33.91
N THR A 331 -1.79 -6.46 -32.89
CA THR A 331 -1.52 -6.86 -31.51
C THR A 331 -2.73 -6.50 -30.66
N SER A 332 -3.13 -7.42 -29.79
CA SER A 332 -4.14 -7.15 -28.78
C SER A 332 -3.73 -7.76 -27.46
N PHE A 333 -4.03 -7.08 -26.37
CA PHE A 333 -3.88 -7.67 -25.05
C PHE A 333 -4.88 -7.09 -24.06
N THR A 334 -5.19 -7.88 -23.04
CA THR A 334 -5.93 -7.47 -21.85
C THR A 334 -5.03 -7.65 -20.65
N THR A 335 -4.75 -6.57 -19.93
CA THR A 335 -4.00 -6.59 -18.67
C THR A 335 -4.92 -6.20 -17.52
N SER A 336 -4.77 -6.86 -16.37
CA SER A 336 -5.56 -6.60 -15.16
C SER A 336 -4.65 -6.59 -13.93
N LEU A 337 -5.03 -5.81 -12.92
CA LEU A 337 -4.43 -5.77 -11.59
C LEU A 337 -5.55 -5.79 -10.56
N ARG A 338 -5.51 -6.77 -9.66
CA ARG A 338 -6.36 -6.85 -8.49
C ARG A 338 -5.51 -6.68 -7.23
N ILE A 339 -5.87 -5.71 -6.39
CA ILE A 339 -5.27 -5.47 -5.08
C ILE A 339 -6.27 -5.88 -4.02
N ILE A 340 -5.86 -6.76 -3.12
CA ILE A 340 -6.72 -7.39 -2.11
C ILE A 340 -6.19 -7.05 -0.72
N TYR A 341 -7.05 -6.51 0.13
CA TYR A 341 -6.81 -6.42 1.57
C TYR A 341 -7.62 -7.51 2.26
N ALA A 342 -6.98 -8.22 3.18
CA ALA A 342 -7.62 -9.32 3.91
C ALA A 342 -7.31 -9.26 5.41
N ILE A 343 -8.30 -9.59 6.24
CA ILE A 343 -8.17 -9.76 7.69
C ILE A 343 -8.19 -11.25 7.98
N ASP A 344 -7.11 -11.77 8.57
CA ASP A 344 -6.92 -13.21 8.85
C ASP A 344 -7.14 -14.13 7.63
N GLY A 345 -6.80 -13.62 6.45
CA GLY A 345 -6.97 -14.33 5.18
C GLY A 345 -8.34 -14.15 4.52
N GLU A 346 -9.32 -13.55 5.20
CA GLU A 346 -10.63 -13.23 4.64
C GLU A 346 -10.59 -11.87 3.92
N GLU A 347 -10.98 -11.83 2.64
CA GLU A 347 -11.01 -10.61 1.83
C GLU A 347 -11.97 -9.57 2.41
N VAL A 348 -11.48 -8.36 2.67
CA VAL A 348 -12.27 -7.24 3.20
C VAL A 348 -12.34 -6.05 2.25
N CYS A 349 -11.39 -5.85 1.34
CA CYS A 349 -11.43 -4.73 0.41
C CYS A 349 -10.62 -5.05 -0.83
N THR A 350 -11.17 -4.74 -2.01
CA THR A 350 -10.51 -5.01 -3.30
C THR A 350 -10.54 -3.79 -4.21
N TYR A 351 -9.49 -3.64 -5.01
CA TYR A 351 -9.39 -2.66 -6.09
C TYR A 351 -9.01 -3.36 -7.37
N ASP A 352 -9.83 -3.21 -8.39
CA ASP A 352 -9.63 -3.83 -9.70
C ASP A 352 -9.32 -2.75 -10.74
N TYR A 353 -8.25 -2.99 -11.49
CA TYR A 353 -7.83 -2.18 -12.63
C TYR A 353 -7.66 -3.08 -13.85
N SER A 354 -8.06 -2.61 -15.03
CA SER A 354 -7.78 -3.30 -16.29
C SER A 354 -7.54 -2.33 -17.44
N ALA A 355 -6.79 -2.80 -18.43
CA ALA A 355 -6.60 -2.12 -19.70
C ALA A 355 -6.67 -3.13 -20.86
N VAL A 356 -7.43 -2.78 -21.90
CA VAL A 356 -7.57 -3.58 -23.12
C VAL A 356 -7.01 -2.78 -24.28
N GLN A 357 -5.93 -3.27 -24.89
CA GLN A 357 -5.31 -2.67 -26.07
C GLN A 357 -5.65 -3.46 -27.33
N THR A 358 -5.90 -2.73 -28.41
CA THR A 358 -5.80 -3.22 -29.79
C THR A 358 -4.92 -2.26 -30.60
N SER A 359 -3.94 -2.78 -31.34
CA SER A 359 -3.10 -2.00 -32.26
C SER A 359 -2.88 -2.75 -33.57
N SER A 360 -2.64 -1.98 -34.63
CA SER A 360 -2.19 -2.49 -35.92
C SER A 360 -1.07 -1.62 -36.45
N GLN A 361 -0.11 -2.24 -37.13
CA GLN A 361 1.03 -1.58 -37.73
C GLN A 361 1.28 -2.13 -39.13
N THR A 362 1.60 -1.25 -40.06
CA THR A 362 2.07 -1.61 -41.40
C THR A 362 3.43 -0.98 -41.61
N GLY A 363 4.48 -1.80 -41.55
CA GLY A 363 5.82 -1.41 -41.93
C GLY A 363 6.02 -1.58 -43.43
N THR A 364 6.49 -0.55 -44.11
CA THR A 364 6.81 -0.56 -45.54
C THR A 364 8.27 -0.21 -45.73
N ILE A 365 8.95 -0.93 -46.61
CA ILE A 365 10.34 -0.64 -46.98
C ILE A 365 10.37 -0.32 -48.46
N THR A 366 10.92 0.85 -48.81
CA THR A 366 11.04 1.29 -50.20
C THR A 366 12.31 2.12 -50.36
N ASN A 367 13.16 1.74 -51.32
CA ASN A 367 14.41 2.45 -51.64
C ASN A 367 15.33 2.69 -50.41
N GLY A 368 15.40 1.70 -49.52
CA GLY A 368 16.24 1.78 -48.31
C GLY A 368 15.66 2.66 -47.18
N ALA A 369 14.47 3.25 -47.35
CA ALA A 369 13.73 3.89 -46.28
C ALA A 369 12.68 2.94 -45.70
N SER A 370 12.46 2.99 -44.38
CA SER A 370 11.36 2.28 -43.72
C SER A 370 10.33 3.26 -43.17
N ASN A 371 9.05 2.91 -43.33
CA ASN A 371 7.90 3.73 -42.97
C ASN A 371 6.87 2.85 -42.26
N ILE A 372 6.57 3.16 -41.00
CA ILE A 372 5.63 2.41 -40.16
C ILE A 372 4.39 3.26 -39.92
N GLU A 373 3.28 2.87 -40.55
CA GLU A 373 1.97 3.41 -40.25
C GLU A 373 1.34 2.61 -39.12
N PHE A 374 0.71 3.27 -38.16
CA PHE A 374 0.13 2.60 -37.02
C PHE A 374 -1.20 3.19 -36.57
N THR A 375 -2.05 2.33 -36.01
CA THR A 375 -3.26 2.72 -35.28
C THR A 375 -3.35 1.94 -33.97
N TRP A 376 -3.87 2.56 -32.93
CA TRP A 376 -4.06 1.90 -31.64
C TRP A 376 -5.26 2.46 -30.88
N SER A 377 -5.83 1.64 -30.01
CA SER A 377 -6.88 1.98 -29.05
C SER A 377 -6.64 1.23 -27.75
N VAL A 378 -6.80 1.91 -26.62
CA VAL A 378 -6.70 1.34 -25.27
C VAL A 378 -7.93 1.78 -24.47
N SER A 379 -8.65 0.81 -23.92
CA SER A 379 -9.77 1.03 -23.00
C SER A 379 -9.33 0.73 -21.57
N TYR A 380 -9.56 1.65 -20.64
CA TYR A 380 -9.17 1.53 -19.22
C TYR A 380 -10.40 1.35 -18.33
N ALA A 381 -10.31 0.50 -17.31
CA ALA A 381 -11.33 0.35 -16.27
C ALA A 381 -10.69 0.35 -14.88
N PRO A 382 -11.10 1.23 -13.95
CA PRO A 382 -11.96 2.39 -14.19
C PRO A 382 -11.27 3.44 -15.07
N GLY A 383 -11.96 4.02 -16.05
CA GLY A 383 -11.35 5.01 -16.91
C GLY A 383 -12.11 5.26 -18.20
N GLY A 384 -11.41 5.87 -19.15
CA GLY A 384 -11.91 6.13 -20.49
C GLY A 384 -11.16 5.35 -21.55
N VAL A 385 -11.33 5.79 -22.80
CA VAL A 385 -10.59 5.27 -23.95
C VAL A 385 -9.50 6.28 -24.33
N SER A 386 -8.38 5.78 -24.83
CA SER A 386 -7.35 6.56 -25.51
C SER A 386 -7.06 5.89 -26.83
N SER A 387 -6.93 6.66 -27.91
CA SER A 387 -6.61 6.12 -29.22
C SER A 387 -5.72 7.07 -30.00
N GLY A 388 -5.05 6.57 -31.01
CA GLY A 388 -4.20 7.37 -31.86
C GLY A 388 -3.79 6.63 -33.13
N SER A 389 -3.32 7.41 -34.08
CA SER A 389 -2.71 6.92 -35.32
C SER A 389 -1.52 7.80 -35.66
N GLY A 390 -0.59 7.26 -36.43
CA GLY A 390 0.57 8.03 -36.85
C GLY A 390 1.41 7.29 -37.87
N ASN A 391 2.51 7.93 -38.23
CA ASN A 391 3.50 7.40 -39.14
C ASN A 391 4.90 7.71 -38.59
N ILE A 392 5.80 6.73 -38.62
CA ILE A 392 7.21 6.86 -38.27
C ILE A 392 8.04 6.52 -39.50
N VAL A 393 8.84 7.49 -39.96
CA VAL A 393 9.78 7.30 -41.07
C VAL A 393 11.19 7.20 -40.50
N TRP A 394 11.91 6.13 -40.82
CA TRP A 394 13.33 5.97 -40.53
C TRP A 394 14.12 6.03 -41.84
N VAL A 395 15.19 6.84 -41.84
CA VAL A 395 16.05 7.07 -43.01
C VAL A 395 17.39 6.35 -42.88
N VAL A 396 17.47 5.27 -42.08
CA VAL A 396 18.73 4.59 -41.79
C VAL A 396 18.56 3.08 -41.93
N ASP A 397 19.58 2.42 -42.50
CA ASP A 397 19.77 0.96 -42.56
C ASP A 397 19.54 0.34 -41.17
N GLY A 398 18.30 -0.06 -40.87
CA GLY A 398 17.93 -0.39 -39.51
C GLY A 398 16.54 -0.99 -39.35
N VAL A 399 16.44 -1.78 -38.29
CA VAL A 399 15.34 -2.66 -37.90
C VAL A 399 14.05 -1.87 -37.65
N GLY A 400 13.01 -2.13 -38.43
CA GLY A 400 11.65 -1.73 -38.07
C GLY A 400 11.08 -2.70 -37.05
N ALA A 401 10.83 -2.25 -35.81
CA ALA A 401 10.12 -3.05 -34.82
C ALA A 401 8.61 -2.95 -35.06
N LEU A 402 7.94 -4.09 -35.28
CA LEU A 402 6.48 -4.18 -35.39
C LEU A 402 5.86 -4.74 -34.11
N GLY A 403 4.56 -4.48 -33.91
CA GLY A 403 3.79 -4.99 -32.76
C GLY A 403 3.94 -4.13 -31.51
N GLY A 404 4.02 -2.80 -31.67
CA GLY A 404 4.22 -1.89 -30.54
C GLY A 404 3.13 -1.97 -29.46
N ASP A 405 3.59 -1.97 -28.21
CA ASP A 405 2.75 -1.78 -27.01
C ASP A 405 2.53 -0.27 -26.77
N TYR A 406 1.29 0.17 -26.69
CA TYR A 406 0.90 1.58 -26.49
C TYR A 406 0.36 1.88 -25.09
N THR A 407 0.25 0.85 -24.25
CA THR A 407 0.00 0.93 -22.80
C THR A 407 0.92 0.00 -22.03
N ALA A 408 1.20 0.34 -20.77
CA ALA A 408 1.97 -0.52 -19.88
C ALA A 408 1.11 -1.71 -19.42
N ARG A 409 1.76 -2.88 -19.29
CA ARG A 409 1.17 -4.08 -18.67
C ARG A 409 1.32 -3.97 -17.15
N PHE A 410 0.28 -4.33 -16.41
CA PHE A 410 0.36 -4.40 -14.95
C PHE A 410 1.40 -5.45 -14.53
N SER A 411 2.05 -5.19 -13.41
CA SER A 411 3.00 -6.12 -12.77
C SER A 411 2.76 -6.14 -11.27
N THR A 412 3.38 -7.07 -10.54
CA THR A 412 3.47 -7.05 -9.07
C THR A 412 4.94 -7.08 -8.67
N ALA A 413 5.23 -7.17 -7.36
CA ALA A 413 6.57 -7.49 -6.87
C ALA A 413 7.15 -8.72 -7.58
N MET A 414 8.43 -8.66 -8.00
CA MET A 414 9.10 -9.73 -8.75
C MET A 414 9.91 -10.69 -7.86
N SER A 415 10.02 -10.40 -6.56
CA SER A 415 10.74 -11.19 -5.57
C SER A 415 10.13 -10.99 -4.18
N ASP A 416 10.40 -11.91 -3.26
CA ASP A 416 9.94 -11.80 -1.86
C ASP A 416 10.58 -10.60 -1.13
N GLY A 417 11.74 -10.13 -1.61
CA GLY A 417 12.45 -8.98 -1.07
C GLY A 417 11.95 -7.63 -1.61
N ALA A 418 11.19 -7.65 -2.70
CA ALA A 418 10.59 -6.48 -3.31
C ALA A 418 9.32 -6.09 -2.54
N ILE A 419 9.49 -5.43 -1.39
CA ILE A 419 8.37 -4.79 -0.70
C ILE A 419 7.70 -3.84 -1.68
N PRO A 420 6.37 -3.93 -1.91
CA PRO A 420 5.68 -3.09 -2.86
C PRO A 420 5.98 -1.61 -2.60
N ARG A 421 6.91 -1.05 -3.38
CA ARG A 421 7.27 0.36 -3.23
C ARG A 421 6.07 1.22 -3.60
N ASP A 422 5.54 0.88 -4.76
CA ASP A 422 4.27 1.31 -5.33
C ASP A 422 3.59 0.03 -5.83
N MET A 423 2.25 0.02 -5.83
CA MET A 423 1.50 -1.12 -6.37
C MET A 423 1.65 -1.16 -7.88
N GLY A 424 1.67 -2.36 -8.45
CA GLY A 424 1.89 -2.49 -9.88
C GLY A 424 3.37 -2.70 -10.27
N GLY A 425 4.17 -3.42 -9.48
CA GLY A 425 5.55 -3.77 -9.85
C GLY A 425 6.57 -2.64 -9.66
N ASN A 426 6.80 -2.27 -8.40
CA ASN A 426 7.90 -1.39 -7.98
C ASN A 426 7.89 0.03 -8.56
N GLY A 427 6.72 0.61 -8.87
CA GLY A 427 6.61 2.02 -9.27
C GLY A 427 6.54 2.31 -10.74
N ILE A 428 6.11 1.32 -11.53
CA ILE A 428 5.71 1.55 -12.90
C ILE A 428 4.57 2.56 -12.92
N ALA A 429 4.73 3.58 -13.76
CA ALA A 429 3.73 4.59 -14.00
C ALA A 429 2.92 4.15 -15.24
N TYR A 430 1.62 4.00 -15.08
CA TYR A 430 0.72 3.46 -16.09
C TYR A 430 0.15 4.59 -16.94
N ARG A 431 0.24 4.49 -18.26
CA ARG A 431 -0.58 5.34 -19.12
C ARG A 431 -2.05 5.07 -18.80
N TRP A 432 -2.82 6.11 -18.57
CA TRP A 432 -4.22 6.02 -18.16
C TRP A 432 -5.04 7.10 -18.88
N SER A 433 -6.35 6.89 -19.02
CA SER A 433 -7.27 7.92 -19.53
C SER A 433 -8.41 8.10 -18.55
N THR A 434 -8.63 9.33 -18.09
CA THR A 434 -9.84 9.71 -17.34
C THR A 434 -10.53 10.83 -18.11
N SER A 435 -11.81 10.64 -18.43
CA SER A 435 -12.60 11.63 -19.16
C SER A 435 -11.96 12.10 -20.48
N GLY A 436 -11.26 11.21 -21.19
CA GLY A 436 -10.61 11.51 -22.47
C GLY A 436 -9.25 12.22 -22.39
N THR A 437 -8.75 12.54 -21.20
CA THR A 437 -7.40 13.09 -21.02
C THR A 437 -6.42 11.97 -20.71
N ALA A 438 -5.38 11.81 -21.53
CA ALA A 438 -4.29 10.89 -21.26
C ALA A 438 -3.43 11.40 -20.09
N ARG A 439 -3.16 10.52 -19.13
CA ARG A 439 -2.39 10.80 -17.91
C ARG A 439 -1.45 9.64 -17.62
N THR A 440 -0.60 9.82 -16.63
CA THR A 440 0.19 8.73 -16.06
C THR A 440 -0.26 8.46 -14.63
N MET A 441 -0.83 7.29 -14.37
CA MET A 441 -1.31 6.84 -13.07
C MET A 441 -0.26 6.03 -12.32
N ARG A 442 -0.10 6.27 -11.02
CA ARG A 442 0.62 5.41 -10.08
C ARG A 442 -0.31 5.00 -8.95
N LEU A 443 -0.20 3.76 -8.50
CA LEU A 443 -1.02 3.18 -7.44
C LEU A 443 -0.18 3.01 -6.18
N PHE A 444 -0.70 3.42 -5.02
CA PHE A 444 0.03 3.34 -3.76
C PHE A 444 -0.84 2.77 -2.65
N PRO A 445 -0.34 1.79 -1.87
CA PRO A 445 -0.96 1.47 -0.61
C PRO A 445 -0.75 2.67 0.29
N HIS A 446 -1.82 3.16 0.90
CA HIS A 446 -1.77 4.32 1.76
C HIS A 446 -2.38 4.00 3.12
N ARG A 447 -1.66 4.38 4.18
CA ARG A 447 -2.13 4.40 5.57
C ARG A 447 -1.75 5.74 6.20
N HIS A 448 -2.64 6.30 7.02
CA HIS A 448 -2.36 7.54 7.74
C HIS A 448 -2.16 7.28 9.23
N ALA A 449 -3.15 6.62 9.85
CA ALA A 449 -2.99 5.96 11.13
C ALA A 449 -2.88 4.44 10.91
N ASN A 450 -2.42 3.71 11.93
CA ASN A 450 -2.32 2.25 11.93
C ASN A 450 -3.69 1.54 12.00
N THR A 451 -4.76 2.17 11.50
CA THR A 451 -6.15 1.68 11.60
C THR A 451 -6.97 1.90 10.34
N LEU A 452 -6.39 2.44 9.26
CA LEU A 452 -7.13 2.68 8.02
C LEU A 452 -6.21 2.52 6.82
N PHE A 453 -6.61 1.65 5.90
CA PHE A 453 -5.81 1.24 4.75
C PHE A 453 -6.62 1.38 3.47
N GLY A 454 -6.02 1.93 2.44
CA GLY A 454 -6.63 1.92 1.11
C GLY A 454 -5.65 2.27 0.01
N ASN A 455 -6.19 2.44 -1.20
CA ASN A 455 -5.40 2.78 -2.38
C ASN A 455 -5.37 4.30 -2.63
N CYS A 456 -4.30 4.77 -3.25
CA CYS A 456 -4.11 6.12 -3.74
C CYS A 456 -3.71 6.06 -5.22
N GLU A 457 -4.42 6.80 -6.07
CA GLU A 457 -4.15 6.94 -7.50
C GLU A 457 -3.55 8.32 -7.77
N ARG A 458 -2.29 8.38 -8.20
CA ARG A 458 -1.62 9.64 -8.54
C ARG A 458 -1.47 9.80 -10.04
N TYR A 459 -1.89 10.94 -10.55
CA TYR A 459 -1.77 11.36 -11.94
C TYR A 459 -0.73 12.47 -12.07
N THR A 460 0.12 12.44 -13.11
CA THR A 460 1.22 13.42 -13.26
C THR A 460 0.92 14.62 -14.15
N ASP A 461 -0.09 14.58 -15.03
CA ASP A 461 -0.34 15.66 -16.00
C ASP A 461 -1.83 15.81 -16.36
N PRO A 462 -2.53 16.88 -15.90
CA PRO A 462 -2.13 17.73 -14.79
C PRO A 462 -2.00 16.92 -13.49
N PRO A 463 -1.19 17.37 -12.51
CA PRO A 463 -1.03 16.65 -11.25
C PRO A 463 -2.37 16.57 -10.51
N ALA A 464 -2.82 15.35 -10.25
CA ALA A 464 -4.05 15.09 -9.52
C ALA A 464 -3.88 13.81 -8.69
N THR A 465 -4.55 13.74 -7.54
CA THR A 465 -4.57 12.52 -6.73
C THR A 465 -6.02 12.14 -6.43
N SER A 466 -6.36 10.88 -6.69
CA SER A 466 -7.66 10.29 -6.41
C SER A 466 -7.50 9.22 -5.34
N TYR A 467 -8.50 9.12 -4.46
CA TYR A 467 -8.54 8.11 -3.42
C TYR A 467 -9.88 7.41 -3.49
N PRO A 468 -9.93 6.13 -3.88
CA PRO A 468 -11.20 5.42 -3.97
C PRO A 468 -11.92 5.34 -2.61
N ALA A 469 -13.23 5.10 -2.67
CA ALA A 469 -14.10 5.08 -1.50
C ALA A 469 -13.85 3.90 -0.57
N ALA A 470 -13.58 2.73 -1.15
CA ALA A 470 -13.32 1.51 -0.41
C ALA A 470 -12.06 1.64 0.45
N VAL A 471 -12.09 1.12 1.66
CA VAL A 471 -10.97 1.06 2.60
C VAL A 471 -11.09 -0.17 3.49
N ALA A 472 -9.96 -0.72 3.91
CA ALA A 472 -9.89 -1.72 4.96
C ALA A 472 -9.70 -1.04 6.33
N THR A 473 -10.48 -1.48 7.31
CA THR A 473 -10.43 -1.06 8.71
C THR A 473 -10.23 -2.29 9.62
N PRO A 474 -9.87 -2.12 10.90
CA PRO A 474 -9.85 -3.22 11.87
C PRO A 474 -11.16 -4.02 11.99
N VAL A 475 -12.31 -3.46 11.58
CA VAL A 475 -13.61 -4.17 11.60
C VAL A 475 -14.06 -4.63 10.22
N GLY A 476 -13.15 -4.60 9.23
CA GLY A 476 -13.42 -5.02 7.86
C GLY A 476 -13.61 -3.86 6.88
N ALA A 477 -14.38 -4.12 5.83
CA ALA A 477 -14.63 -3.21 4.72
C ALA A 477 -15.43 -1.98 5.16
N LEU A 478 -15.03 -0.80 4.70
CA LEU A 478 -15.87 0.39 4.76
C LEU A 478 -15.78 1.17 3.45
N SER A 479 -16.86 1.88 3.11
CA SER A 479 -16.84 2.90 2.06
C SER A 479 -16.83 4.28 2.71
N LEU A 480 -15.79 5.06 2.48
CA LEU A 480 -15.69 6.46 2.88
C LEU A 480 -16.21 7.37 1.76
N PRO A 481 -16.79 8.54 2.10
CA PRO A 481 -17.21 9.52 1.09
C PRO A 481 -16.12 9.79 0.05
N VAL A 482 -16.50 9.96 -1.22
CA VAL A 482 -15.55 10.22 -2.30
C VAL A 482 -14.77 11.49 -1.99
N PHE A 483 -13.44 11.40 -2.01
CA PHE A 483 -12.58 12.56 -1.84
C PHE A 483 -12.14 13.07 -3.20
N VAL A 484 -12.53 14.31 -3.52
CA VAL A 484 -12.08 15.02 -4.72
C VAL A 484 -11.20 16.18 -4.27
N GLY A 485 -9.95 15.90 -3.92
CA GLY A 485 -8.97 16.89 -3.47
C GLY A 485 -8.19 17.54 -4.62
N GLY A 486 -7.77 18.79 -4.42
CA GLY A 486 -7.13 19.67 -5.42
C GLY A 486 -5.68 19.31 -5.81
N SER A 487 -5.14 20.09 -6.75
CA SER A 487 -3.78 19.94 -7.31
C SER A 487 -2.70 20.28 -6.28
N ASP A 488 -1.76 19.36 -6.12
CA ASP A 488 -0.60 19.41 -5.24
C ASP A 488 -0.86 19.26 -3.73
N GLN A 489 -0.47 18.07 -3.25
CA GLN A 489 -0.24 17.65 -1.87
C GLN A 489 -0.54 18.68 -0.78
N THR A 490 -1.67 18.52 -0.10
CA THR A 490 -1.75 18.89 1.32
C THR A 490 -2.33 17.74 2.14
N VAL A 491 -1.44 16.76 2.29
CA VAL A 491 -1.18 15.92 3.47
C VAL A 491 -2.37 15.16 4.09
N PHE A 492 -2.42 13.87 3.73
CA PHE A 492 -3.15 12.76 4.34
C PHE A 492 -4.61 12.63 3.95
N VAL A 493 -4.98 11.56 3.22
CA VAL A 493 -6.37 11.39 2.75
C VAL A 493 -7.10 10.21 3.38
N TYR A 494 -6.38 9.25 3.94
CA TYR A 494 -6.96 8.35 4.95
C TYR A 494 -6.78 9.00 6.31
N GLY A 495 -7.78 8.92 7.19
CA GLY A 495 -7.74 9.44 8.57
C GLY A 495 -7.51 8.29 9.57
N SER A 496 -8.31 8.23 10.63
CA SER A 496 -8.26 7.16 11.62
C SER A 496 -9.61 6.45 11.77
N TRP A 497 -9.58 5.24 12.34
CA TRP A 497 -10.78 4.53 12.78
C TRP A 497 -10.91 4.54 14.31
N CYS A 498 -12.13 4.63 14.81
CA CYS A 498 -12.47 4.63 16.23
C CYS A 498 -12.97 3.26 16.69
N PRO A 499 -12.29 2.59 17.63
CA PRO A 499 -12.77 1.32 18.16
C PRO A 499 -14.04 1.44 19.01
N VAL A 500 -14.35 2.63 19.54
CA VAL A 500 -15.55 2.81 20.37
C VAL A 500 -16.80 3.08 19.54
N THR A 501 -16.69 3.93 18.51
CA THR A 501 -17.85 4.39 17.73
C THR A 501 -17.98 3.70 16.39
N GLY A 502 -16.96 2.95 15.96
CA GLY A 502 -16.87 2.35 14.61
C GLY A 502 -16.67 3.37 13.49
N GLN A 503 -16.60 4.66 13.81
CA GLN A 503 -16.46 5.72 12.82
C GLN A 503 -15.04 5.73 12.24
N ALA A 504 -14.96 5.88 10.92
CA ALA A 504 -13.72 6.14 10.20
C ALA A 504 -13.82 7.46 9.44
N VAL A 505 -12.67 8.07 9.18
CA VAL A 505 -12.58 9.41 8.59
C VAL A 505 -11.48 9.47 7.55
N ARG A 506 -11.62 10.39 6.59
CA ARG A 506 -10.53 10.84 5.72
C ARG A 506 -9.80 12.01 6.40
N ALA A 507 -8.50 12.10 6.24
CA ALA A 507 -7.76 13.23 6.76
C ALA A 507 -7.80 14.43 5.78
N LEU A 508 -7.72 15.61 6.37
CA LEU A 508 -7.16 16.85 5.80
C LEU A 508 -6.32 17.57 6.89
N GLU A 509 -6.30 17.02 8.11
CA GLU A 509 -5.97 17.66 9.39
C GLU A 509 -5.53 16.54 10.36
N PRO A 510 -4.77 16.79 11.43
CA PRO A 510 -4.43 15.76 12.41
C PRO A 510 -5.71 15.25 13.09
N VAL A 511 -5.98 13.95 12.93
CA VAL A 511 -7.20 13.33 13.44
C VAL A 511 -6.88 12.37 14.57
N CYS A 512 -7.53 12.53 15.72
CA CYS A 512 -7.51 11.53 16.78
C CYS A 512 -8.90 11.36 17.39
N TRP A 513 -9.06 10.27 18.13
CA TRP A 513 -10.24 10.03 18.92
C TRP A 513 -9.91 10.22 20.39
N VAL A 514 -10.80 10.92 21.07
CA VAL A 514 -10.73 11.22 22.51
C VAL A 514 -11.70 10.34 23.24
#